data_AF-A0A1S6IZH4-F1
#
_entry.id   AF-A0A1S6IZH4-F1
#
_cell.length_a   1.000
_cell.length_b   1.000
_cell.length_c   1.000
_cell.angle_alpha   90.00
_cell.angle_beta   90.00
_cell.angle_gamma   90.00
#
_symmetry.space_group_name_H-M   'P 1'
#
loop_
_entity.id
_entity.type
_entity.pdbx_description
1 polymer ?
#
loop_
_entity_poly.entity_id
_entity_poly.type
_entity_poly.pdbx_seq_one_letter_code
_entity_poly.pdbx_strand_id
1 'polypeptide(L)'
;MEFIKNISEKAKDFGEKAKEITKRSGELLEVTKMRYEIGKLERIMVNNVEAIGELYYRKFKGEEELAAEIERLCQSTQTVEQDIANLRAQIEKLMPKAPICPNCQTELAEGAKFCHKCGSKIEEQ
;
A
#
# COMPACT_ATOMS: atom_id res chain seq x y z
N MET A 1 -6.15 -50.00 -12.85
CA MET A 1 -5.28 -49.23 -11.93
C MET A 1 -5.17 -47.75 -12.34
N GLU A 2 -6.25 -47.11 -12.83
CA GLU A 2 -6.24 -45.67 -13.22
C GLU A 2 -6.94 -44.75 -12.22
N PHE A 3 -7.81 -45.30 -11.36
CA PHE A 3 -8.55 -44.53 -10.35
C PHE A 3 -7.67 -43.97 -9.22
N ILE A 4 -6.61 -44.69 -8.83
CA ILE A 4 -5.72 -44.27 -7.73
C ILE A 4 -4.72 -43.18 -8.17
N LYS A 5 -4.31 -43.18 -9.44
CA LYS A 5 -3.41 -42.13 -9.99
C LYS A 5 -4.08 -40.75 -9.99
N ASN A 6 -5.33 -40.68 -10.42
CA ASN A 6 -6.10 -39.43 -10.43
C ASN A 6 -6.42 -38.88 -9.02
N ILE A 7 -6.51 -39.73 -7.99
CA ILE A 7 -6.74 -39.29 -6.60
C ILE A 7 -5.46 -38.67 -6.00
N SER A 8 -4.29 -39.24 -6.30
CA SER A 8 -3.01 -38.70 -5.82
C SER A 8 -2.67 -37.34 -6.43
N GLU A 9 -2.93 -37.16 -7.73
CA GLU A 9 -2.75 -35.86 -8.39
C GLU A 9 -3.74 -34.81 -7.86
N LYS A 10 -5.03 -35.16 -7.70
CA LYS A 10 -6.03 -34.25 -7.12
C LYS A 10 -5.75 -33.91 -5.65
N ALA A 11 -5.15 -34.80 -4.87
CA ALA A 11 -4.78 -34.52 -3.47
C ALA A 11 -3.61 -33.53 -3.36
N LYS A 12 -2.62 -33.61 -4.26
CA LYS A 12 -1.53 -32.62 -4.34
C LYS A 12 -2.05 -31.25 -4.72
N ASP A 13 -2.91 -31.20 -5.74
CA ASP A 13 -3.57 -29.99 -6.23
C ASP A 13 -4.45 -29.32 -5.16
N PHE A 14 -5.12 -30.12 -4.33
CA PHE A 14 -5.96 -29.63 -3.22
C PHE A 14 -5.11 -29.07 -2.06
N GLY A 15 -3.98 -29.73 -1.74
CA GLY A 15 -3.06 -29.27 -0.71
C GLY A 15 -2.36 -27.95 -1.05
N GLU A 16 -2.02 -27.74 -2.32
CA GLU A 16 -1.43 -26.50 -2.81
C GLU A 16 -2.44 -25.35 -2.81
N LYS A 17 -3.67 -25.59 -3.29
CA LYS A 17 -4.76 -24.61 -3.26
C LYS A 17 -5.15 -24.20 -1.84
N ALA A 18 -5.16 -25.12 -0.88
CA ALA A 18 -5.43 -24.81 0.53
C ALA A 18 -4.35 -23.90 1.15
N LYS A 19 -3.07 -24.13 0.82
CA LYS A 19 -1.95 -23.28 1.25
C LYS A 19 -2.04 -21.88 0.65
N GLU A 20 -2.39 -21.77 -0.62
CA GLU A 20 -2.52 -20.48 -1.32
C GLU A 20 -3.67 -19.63 -0.74
N ILE A 21 -4.82 -20.24 -0.46
CA ILE A 21 -5.97 -19.57 0.17
C ILE A 21 -5.60 -19.02 1.56
N THR A 22 -4.86 -19.80 2.36
CA THR A 22 -4.40 -19.39 3.68
C THR A 22 -3.41 -18.23 3.59
N LYS A 23 -2.47 -18.30 2.63
CA LYS A 23 -1.47 -17.24 2.40
C LYS A 23 -2.11 -15.90 2.00
N ARG A 24 -3.02 -15.90 1.01
CA ARG A 24 -3.74 -14.69 0.58
C ARG A 24 -4.56 -14.06 1.70
N SER A 25 -5.15 -14.89 2.58
CA SER A 25 -5.91 -14.40 3.73
C SER A 25 -5.02 -13.67 4.74
N GLY A 26 -3.79 -14.16 4.94
CA GLY A 26 -2.78 -13.50 5.79
C GLY A 26 -2.33 -12.15 5.22
N GLU A 27 -1.99 -12.11 3.93
CA GLU A 27 -1.55 -10.89 3.22
C GLU A 27 -2.62 -9.78 3.28
N LEU A 28 -3.90 -10.13 3.12
CA LEU A 28 -5.00 -9.17 3.23
C LEU A 28 -5.10 -8.54 4.63
N LEU A 29 -4.91 -9.33 5.69
CA LEU A 29 -4.94 -8.85 7.06
C LEU A 29 -3.75 -7.92 7.34
N GLU A 30 -2.56 -8.26 6.84
CA GLU A 30 -1.38 -7.41 6.94
C GLU A 30 -1.59 -6.06 6.24
N VAL A 31 -2.09 -6.08 5.00
CA VAL A 31 -2.43 -4.84 4.25
C VAL A 31 -3.45 -4.00 5.00
N THR A 32 -4.47 -4.62 5.60
CA THR A 32 -5.48 -3.90 6.38
C THR A 32 -4.86 -3.20 7.60
N LYS A 33 -3.96 -3.89 8.32
CA LYS A 33 -3.22 -3.29 9.45
C LYS A 33 -2.33 -2.15 9.00
N MET A 34 -1.60 -2.31 7.90
CA MET A 34 -0.74 -1.26 7.35
C MET A 34 -1.55 -0.03 6.94
N ARG A 35 -2.71 -0.20 6.28
CA ARG A 35 -3.62 0.90 5.94
C ARG A 35 -4.15 1.64 7.16
N TYR A 36 -4.47 0.90 8.22
CA TYR A 36 -4.88 1.51 9.49
C TYR A 36 -3.76 2.36 10.10
N GLU A 37 -2.52 1.84 10.13
CA GLU A 37 -1.38 2.60 10.66
C GLU A 37 -1.08 3.85 9.81
N ILE A 38 -1.16 3.75 8.47
CA ILE A 38 -1.09 4.92 7.58
C ILE A 38 -2.11 5.97 8.00
N GLY A 39 -3.39 5.61 8.19
CA GLY A 39 -4.42 6.57 8.60
C GLY A 39 -4.22 7.16 10.00
N LYS A 40 -3.48 6.48 10.89
CA LYS A 40 -3.06 7.04 12.18
C LYS A 40 -1.90 8.04 12.00
N LEU A 41 -0.90 7.67 11.22
CA LEU A 41 0.25 8.51 10.88
C LEU A 41 -0.17 9.78 10.13
N GLU A 42 -1.09 9.67 9.17
CA GLU A 42 -1.63 10.83 8.43
C GLU A 42 -2.32 11.83 9.37
N ARG A 43 -3.04 11.36 10.41
CA ARG A 43 -3.61 12.25 11.43
C ARG A 43 -2.54 12.96 12.26
N ILE A 44 -1.46 12.27 12.61
CA ILE A 44 -0.33 12.87 13.33
C ILE A 44 0.34 13.94 12.47
N MET A 45 0.55 13.65 11.18
CA MET A 45 1.13 14.59 10.22
C MET A 45 0.30 15.88 10.12
N VAL A 46 -1.03 15.76 9.98
CA VAL A 46 -1.94 16.92 9.94
C VAL A 46 -1.81 17.74 11.22
N ASN A 47 -1.91 17.10 12.39
CA ASN A 47 -1.81 17.79 13.68
C ASN A 47 -0.46 18.50 13.86
N ASN A 48 0.64 17.88 13.43
CA ASN A 48 1.97 18.49 13.51
C ASN A 48 2.04 19.74 12.62
N VAL A 49 1.55 19.67 11.39
CA VAL A 49 1.56 20.80 10.44
C VAL A 49 0.69 21.95 10.95
N GLU A 50 -0.48 21.65 11.52
CA GLU A 50 -1.33 22.65 12.18
C GLU A 50 -0.61 23.33 13.35
N ALA A 51 0.01 22.55 14.23
CA ALA A 51 0.78 23.07 15.36
C ALA A 51 2.00 23.91 14.92
N ILE A 52 2.71 23.50 13.87
CA ILE A 52 3.80 24.28 13.26
C ILE A 52 3.27 25.64 12.79
N GLY A 53 2.12 25.66 12.10
CA GLY A 53 1.47 26.88 11.64
C GLY A 53 1.11 27.83 12.80
N GLU A 54 0.54 27.28 13.87
CA GLU A 54 0.22 28.04 15.09
C GLU A 54 1.48 28.66 15.73
N LEU A 55 2.52 27.85 15.94
CA LEU A 55 3.77 28.30 16.53
C LEU A 55 4.47 29.35 15.67
N TYR A 56 4.42 29.20 14.34
CA TYR A 56 4.98 30.19 13.44
C TYR A 56 4.21 31.52 13.51
N TYR A 57 2.88 31.48 13.60
CA TYR A 57 2.07 32.68 13.78
C TYR A 57 2.31 33.37 15.14
N ARG A 58 2.48 32.58 16.21
CA ARG A 58 2.87 33.08 17.54
C ARG A 58 4.24 33.75 17.50
N LYS A 59 5.21 33.14 16.80
CA LYS A 59 6.52 33.75 16.54
C LYS A 59 6.40 35.08 15.79
N PHE A 60 5.55 35.14 14.76
CA PHE A 60 5.27 36.38 14.03
C PHE A 60 4.67 37.48 14.93
N LYS A 61 3.89 37.11 15.95
CA LYS A 61 3.36 38.03 16.97
C LYS A 61 4.39 38.51 18.00
N GLY A 62 5.63 38.03 17.93
CA GLY A 62 6.71 38.44 18.84
C GLY A 62 6.95 37.50 20.02
N GLU A 63 6.33 36.31 20.03
CA GLU A 63 6.74 35.27 20.99
C GLU A 63 8.11 34.69 20.61
N GLU A 64 9.01 34.67 21.58
CA GLU A 64 10.38 34.16 21.40
C GLU A 64 10.49 32.67 21.80
N GLU A 65 11.66 32.07 21.56
CA GLU A 65 11.99 30.69 21.99
C GLU A 65 11.14 29.55 21.37
N LEU A 66 10.31 29.82 20.36
CA LEU A 66 9.48 28.79 19.69
C LEU A 66 10.24 27.95 18.65
N ALA A 67 11.47 28.34 18.29
CA ALA A 67 12.22 27.73 17.18
C ALA A 67 12.51 26.24 17.39
N ALA A 68 12.90 25.84 18.61
CA ALA A 68 13.21 24.46 18.93
C ALA A 68 11.97 23.55 18.84
N GLU A 69 10.81 24.05 19.25
CA GLU A 69 9.55 23.30 19.17
C GLU A 69 9.09 23.14 17.71
N ILE A 70 9.20 24.20 16.90
CA ILE A 70 8.94 24.14 15.46
C ILE A 70 9.85 23.10 14.80
N GLU A 71 11.15 23.14 15.09
CA GLU A 71 12.11 22.18 14.54
C GLU A 71 11.78 20.73 14.94
N ARG A 72 11.44 20.50 16.21
CA ARG A 72 11.02 19.18 16.71
C ARG A 72 9.80 18.66 15.97
N LEU A 73 8.79 19.49 15.75
CA LEU A 73 7.59 19.11 15.00
C LEU A 73 7.89 18.85 13.52
N CYS A 74 8.78 19.62 12.89
CA CYS A 74 9.23 19.37 11.53
C CYS A 74 9.93 18.01 11.41
N GLN A 75 10.85 17.69 12.32
CA GLN A 75 11.55 16.40 12.34
C GLN A 75 10.59 15.22 12.59
N SER A 76 9.62 15.40 13.49
CA SER A 76 8.57 14.41 13.73
C SER A 76 7.72 14.20 12.48
N THR A 77 7.34 15.27 11.78
CA THR A 77 6.55 15.21 10.54
C THR A 77 7.31 14.47 9.44
N GLN A 78 8.59 14.77 9.24
CA GLN A 78 9.43 14.08 8.27
C GLN A 78 9.54 12.58 8.54
N THR A 79 9.65 12.19 9.82
CA THR A 79 9.67 10.78 10.22
C THR A 79 8.36 10.08 9.85
N VAL A 80 7.23 10.72 10.17
CA VAL A 80 5.89 10.20 9.86
C VAL A 80 5.67 10.06 8.34
N GLU A 81 6.13 11.03 7.55
CA GLU A 81 6.08 10.97 6.09
C GLU A 81 6.87 9.77 5.54
N GLN A 82 8.07 9.54 6.08
CA GLN A 82 8.90 8.40 5.68
C GLN A 82 8.24 7.07 6.04
N ASP A 83 7.63 6.97 7.22
CA ASP A 83 6.91 5.76 7.65
C ASP A 83 5.69 5.48 6.76
N ILE A 84 4.91 6.51 6.41
CA ILE A 84 3.81 6.40 5.46
C ILE A 84 4.31 5.91 4.09
N ALA A 85 5.39 6.49 3.57
CA ALA A 85 5.98 6.08 2.31
C ALA A 85 6.42 4.61 2.33
N ASN A 86 7.07 4.18 3.42
CA ASN A 86 7.52 2.81 3.62
C ASN A 86 6.35 1.81 3.69
N LEU A 87 5.28 2.16 4.41
CA LEU A 87 4.08 1.32 4.51
C LEU A 87 3.35 1.23 3.16
N ARG A 88 3.24 2.33 2.43
CA ARG A 88 2.64 2.35 1.08
C ARG A 88 3.43 1.47 0.11
N ALA A 89 4.76 1.54 0.14
CA ALA A 89 5.62 0.69 -0.69
C ALA A 89 5.49 -0.81 -0.32
N GLN A 90 5.30 -1.15 0.96
CA GLN A 90 5.04 -2.53 1.38
C GLN A 90 3.69 -3.03 0.89
N ILE A 91 2.64 -2.19 0.95
CA ILE A 91 1.32 -2.51 0.40
C ILE A 91 1.42 -2.77 -1.11
N GLU A 92 2.16 -1.95 -1.86
CA GLU A 92 2.33 -2.13 -3.31
C GLU A 92 3.06 -3.42 -3.67
N LYS A 93 4.02 -3.86 -2.84
CA LYS A 93 4.69 -5.16 -3.02
C LYS A 93 3.78 -6.36 -2.75
N LEU A 94 2.88 -6.25 -1.78
CA LEU A 94 1.95 -7.34 -1.41
C LEU A 94 0.69 -7.36 -2.28
N MET A 95 0.26 -6.20 -2.75
CA MET A 95 -0.91 -6.00 -3.60
C MET A 95 -0.53 -5.05 -4.74
N PRO A 96 0.15 -5.58 -5.79
CA PRO A 96 0.46 -4.79 -6.97
C PRO A 96 -0.82 -4.29 -7.62
N LYS A 97 -0.77 -3.08 -8.18
CA LYS A 97 -1.90 -2.52 -8.92
C LYS A 97 -2.09 -3.31 -10.21
N ALA A 98 -3.35 -3.54 -10.56
CA ALA A 98 -3.71 -4.12 -11.85
C ALA A 98 -3.13 -3.25 -12.98
N PRO A 99 -2.46 -3.84 -14.01
CA PRO A 99 -1.97 -3.09 -15.14
C PRO A 99 -3.13 -2.38 -15.86
N ILE A 100 -2.91 -1.15 -16.32
CA ILE A 100 -3.94 -0.37 -17.01
C ILE A 100 -3.66 -0.36 -18.51
N CYS A 101 -4.70 -0.57 -19.32
CA CYS A 101 -4.56 -0.47 -20.76
C CYS A 101 -4.18 0.98 -21.17
N PRO A 102 -3.07 1.21 -21.90
CA PRO A 102 -2.63 2.55 -22.26
C PRO A 102 -3.56 3.24 -23.25
N ASN A 103 -4.36 2.48 -24.01
CA ASN A 103 -5.26 3.03 -25.02
C ASN A 103 -6.63 3.42 -24.44
N CYS A 104 -7.23 2.57 -23.59
CA CYS A 104 -8.61 2.77 -23.12
C CYS A 104 -8.76 2.88 -21.60
N GLN A 105 -7.63 2.90 -20.86
CA GLN A 105 -7.56 3.07 -19.41
C GLN A 105 -8.34 2.03 -18.59
N THR A 106 -8.62 0.87 -19.18
CA THR A 106 -9.30 -0.23 -18.48
C THR A 106 -8.28 -1.05 -17.70
N GLU A 107 -8.60 -1.37 -16.45
CA GLU A 107 -7.81 -2.28 -15.61
C GLU A 107 -7.74 -3.68 -16.23
N LEU A 108 -6.58 -4.28 -16.21
CA LEU A 108 -6.29 -5.57 -16.83
C LEU A 108 -5.87 -6.55 -15.75
N ALA A 109 -6.12 -7.83 -16.02
CA ALA A 109 -5.55 -8.89 -15.19
C ALA A 109 -4.02 -8.89 -15.30
N GLU A 110 -3.35 -9.36 -14.25
CA GLU A 110 -1.90 -9.59 -14.28
C GLU A 110 -1.52 -10.50 -15.46
N GLY A 111 -0.50 -10.09 -16.24
CA GLY A 111 -0.05 -10.83 -17.41
C GLY A 111 -1.00 -10.80 -18.63
N ALA A 112 -2.00 -9.91 -18.66
CA ALA A 112 -2.88 -9.77 -19.82
C ALA A 112 -2.10 -9.27 -21.05
N LYS A 113 -1.98 -10.12 -22.09
CA LYS A 113 -1.33 -9.78 -23.37
C LYS A 113 -2.14 -8.86 -24.27
N PHE A 114 -3.45 -8.79 -24.03
CA PHE A 114 -4.40 -7.98 -24.80
C PHE A 114 -5.45 -7.38 -23.88
N CYS A 115 -5.90 -6.18 -24.19
CA CYS A 115 -7.00 -5.55 -23.49
C CYS A 115 -8.32 -6.24 -23.83
N HIS A 116 -9.03 -6.74 -22.81
CA HIS A 116 -10.33 -7.39 -22.97
C HIS A 116 -11.45 -6.44 -23.43
N LYS A 117 -11.24 -5.11 -23.31
CA LYS A 117 -12.23 -4.10 -23.70
C LYS A 117 -11.98 -3.53 -25.10
N CYS A 118 -10.74 -3.12 -25.42
CA CYS A 118 -10.43 -2.46 -26.70
C CYS A 118 -9.58 -3.31 -27.66
N GLY A 119 -9.16 -4.51 -27.26
CA GLY A 119 -8.36 -5.41 -28.11
C GLY A 119 -6.90 -4.98 -28.32
N SER A 120 -6.47 -3.84 -27.77
CA SER A 120 -5.08 -3.38 -27.91
C SER A 120 -4.11 -4.37 -27.25
N LYS A 121 -3.02 -4.69 -27.95
CA LYS A 121 -1.94 -5.51 -27.42
C LYS A 121 -1.25 -4.76 -26.28
N ILE A 122 -0.97 -5.46 -25.20
CA ILE A 122 -0.30 -4.95 -24.01
C ILE A 122 1.09 -5.55 -24.03
N GLU A 123 2.09 -4.70 -24.18
CA GLU A 123 3.48 -5.11 -24.06
C GLU A 123 3.79 -5.28 -22.57
N GLU A 124 4.33 -6.44 -22.20
CA GLU A 124 4.79 -6.70 -20.83
C GLU A 124 5.88 -5.67 -20.50
N GLN A 125 5.66 -4.85 -19.46
CA GLN A 125 6.68 -4.01 -18.84
C GLN A 125 7.25 -4.70 -17.62
#